data_AF-A0A8J7C3F9-F1
#
_entry.id   AF-A0A8J7C3F9-F1
#
_cell.length_a   1.000
_cell.length_b   1.000
_cell.length_c   1.000
_cell.angle_alpha   90.00
_cell.angle_beta   90.00
_cell.angle_gamma   90.00
#
_symmetry.space_group_name_H-M   'P 1'
#
loop_
_entity.id
_entity.type
_entity.pdbx_description
1 polymer ?
#
loop_
_entity_poly.entity_id
_entity_poly.type
_entity_poly.pdbx_seq_one_letter_code
_entity_poly.pdbx_strand_id
1 'polypeptide(L)'
;MDENKEFRNAIHEASIFLLLDAEKGEGESLAEKFGVTGYPTYMVLNAAGETVDRWIGYGDPDSFLASLQGAVNDPSTVAEKFARYEASPNACDAEKLGDIYSAERDPEKALAMYRSADELDTESNASLTAKIFHTLAGGFFSETFSLEEITTGADAVLAIDGDDNTMNLVQVASMMGMIGGRAGQPDLSRPYLMAALEATEGTQHEGMIKARRELLLEKALHIDNDLETAVQLKRDSMPEGWKDSPDDLNNFAWWCFENKVNLEQAEKMARSATELAEPGQEKAMVLDTLAEICNELGNCGEAVALMQSALEEDPENEYFQKQLERFQDLLGQDNRT
;
A
#
# COMPACT_ATOMS: atom_id res chain seq x y z
N MET A 1 13.98 2.06 28.60
CA MET A 1 14.16 3.50 28.87
C MET A 1 15.52 4.03 28.40
N ASP A 2 16.18 3.36 27.44
CA ASP A 2 17.46 3.78 26.84
C ASP A 2 17.35 4.20 25.35
N GLU A 3 16.29 3.80 24.64
CA GLU A 3 16.04 4.16 23.22
C GLU A 3 15.96 5.68 22.96
N ASN A 4 15.73 6.48 24.00
CA ASN A 4 15.57 7.92 23.87
C ASN A 4 16.90 8.69 23.94
N LYS A 5 18.03 8.04 24.27
CA LYS A 5 19.31 8.74 24.45
C LYS A 5 20.08 8.92 23.15
N GLU A 6 20.11 7.89 22.29
CA GLU A 6 20.67 8.00 20.93
C GLU A 6 19.84 8.95 20.06
N PHE A 7 18.50 8.84 20.13
CA PHE A 7 17.58 9.79 19.51
C PHE A 7 17.89 11.23 19.94
N ARG A 8 18.00 11.50 21.25
CA ARG A 8 18.33 12.84 21.76
C ARG A 8 19.75 13.30 21.41
N ASN A 9 20.74 12.42 21.35
CA ASN A 9 22.11 12.79 21.01
C ASN A 9 22.25 13.13 19.53
N ALA A 10 21.65 12.34 18.63
CA ALA A 10 21.57 12.67 17.20
C ALA A 10 20.86 14.01 16.97
N ILE A 11 19.81 14.28 17.73
CA ILE A 11 19.07 15.57 17.73
C ILE A 11 19.90 16.72 18.30
N HIS A 12 20.83 16.47 19.22
CA HIS A 12 21.60 17.52 19.88
C HIS A 12 22.81 17.99 19.07
N GLU A 13 23.39 17.14 18.22
CA GLU A 13 24.51 17.50 17.33
C GLU A 13 24.04 18.11 16.00
N ALA A 14 22.76 17.93 15.63
CA ALA A 14 22.13 18.48 14.44
C ALA A 14 20.92 19.38 14.78
N SER A 15 21.13 20.69 14.71
CA SER A 15 20.19 21.73 14.25
C SER A 15 18.68 21.62 14.55
N ILE A 16 18.14 22.68 15.16
CA ILE A 16 16.72 23.10 15.30
C ILE A 16 15.69 22.25 14.52
N PHE A 17 14.86 21.50 15.23
CA PHE A 17 13.66 20.87 14.65
C PHE A 17 12.54 21.90 14.50
N LEU A 18 12.04 22.03 13.28
CA LEU A 18 10.90 22.88 12.97
C LEU A 18 9.72 22.01 12.53
N LEU A 19 8.71 21.90 13.38
CA LEU A 19 7.45 21.27 13.03
C LEU A 19 6.54 22.31 12.35
N LEU A 20 6.13 22.03 11.12
CA LEU A 20 5.27 22.92 10.33
C LEU A 20 4.00 22.20 9.91
N ASP A 21 2.87 22.90 10.06
CA ASP A 21 1.62 22.53 9.39
C ASP A 21 1.72 23.05 7.95
N ALA A 22 2.03 22.15 7.02
CA ALA A 22 2.21 22.48 5.60
C ALA A 22 0.91 22.93 4.91
N GLU A 23 -0.25 22.80 5.55
CA GLU A 23 -1.54 23.19 5.02
C GLU A 23 -2.01 24.55 5.55
N LYS A 24 -1.22 25.21 6.41
CA LYS A 24 -1.60 26.47 7.06
C LYS A 24 -0.45 27.46 7.19
N GLY A 25 -0.80 28.75 7.12
CA GLY A 25 0.12 29.85 7.42
C GLY A 25 1.33 29.85 6.49
N GLU A 26 2.54 29.97 7.05
CA GLU A 26 3.79 29.95 6.27
C GLU A 26 4.10 28.55 5.69
N GLY A 27 3.48 27.49 6.22
CA GLY A 27 3.71 26.12 5.77
C GLY A 27 3.29 25.86 4.33
N GLU A 28 2.22 26.52 3.87
CA GLU A 28 1.73 26.39 2.49
C GLU A 28 2.78 26.90 1.48
N SER A 29 3.32 28.10 1.71
CA SER A 29 4.36 28.68 0.84
C SER A 29 5.67 27.89 0.90
N LEU A 30 6.01 27.30 2.05
CA LEU A 30 7.19 26.46 2.19
C LEU A 30 7.01 25.11 1.49
N ALA A 31 5.83 24.50 1.60
CA ALA A 31 5.49 23.27 0.89
C ALA A 31 5.59 23.45 -0.63
N GLU A 32 5.07 24.57 -1.16
CA GLU A 32 5.22 24.92 -2.57
C GLU A 32 6.71 25.13 -2.94
N LYS A 33 7.43 25.95 -2.16
CA LYS A 33 8.85 26.25 -2.41
C LYS A 33 9.72 24.99 -2.50
N PHE A 34 9.45 24.00 -1.65
CA PHE A 34 10.25 22.77 -1.55
C PHE A 34 9.67 21.59 -2.35
N GLY A 35 8.56 21.80 -3.06
CA GLY A 35 7.91 20.75 -3.85
C GLY A 35 7.49 19.57 -2.97
N VAL A 36 6.76 19.83 -1.88
CA VAL A 36 6.20 18.79 -1.02
C VAL A 36 5.00 18.16 -1.73
N THR A 37 5.07 16.86 -2.01
CA THR A 37 4.05 16.12 -2.80
C THR A 37 3.33 15.05 -1.97
N GLY A 38 3.64 14.92 -0.68
CA GLY A 38 2.89 14.09 0.25
C GLY A 38 3.36 14.25 1.69
N TYR A 39 2.59 13.69 2.62
CA TYR A 39 2.77 13.90 4.06
C TYR A 39 2.91 12.58 4.83
N PRO A 40 3.75 12.54 5.89
CA PRO A 40 4.73 13.57 6.25
C PRO A 40 5.88 13.62 5.23
N THR A 41 6.48 14.79 5.04
CA THR A 41 7.76 14.97 4.35
C THR A 41 8.77 15.50 5.35
N TYR A 42 9.95 14.89 5.38
CA TYR A 42 11.07 15.33 6.21
C TYR A 42 12.14 15.91 5.30
N MET A 43 12.73 17.02 5.73
CA MET A 43 13.80 17.70 4.99
C MET A 43 14.89 18.15 5.94
N VAL A 44 16.13 17.94 5.51
CA VAL A 44 17.31 18.49 6.18
C VAL A 44 17.85 19.60 5.30
N LEU A 45 17.93 20.81 5.86
CA LEU A 45 18.41 22.00 5.17
C LEU A 45 19.74 22.45 5.77
N ASN A 46 20.63 22.96 4.94
CA ASN A 46 21.84 23.64 5.40
C ASN A 46 21.51 25.08 5.89
N ALA A 47 22.51 25.80 6.39
CA ALA A 47 22.34 27.17 6.90
C ALA A 47 21.92 28.20 5.81
N ALA A 48 22.12 27.88 4.53
CA ALA A 48 21.66 28.69 3.40
C ALA A 48 20.21 28.36 2.97
N GLY A 49 19.59 27.35 3.57
CA GLY A 49 18.24 26.87 3.22
C GLY A 49 18.22 25.95 2.00
N GLU A 50 19.36 25.39 1.61
CA GLU A 50 19.49 24.41 0.53
C GLU A 50 19.30 22.99 1.08
N THR A 51 18.67 22.12 0.29
CA THR A 51 18.38 20.74 0.70
C THR A 51 19.66 19.91 0.79
N VAL A 52 19.87 19.28 1.94
CA VAL A 52 20.91 18.26 2.19
C VAL A 52 20.37 16.87 1.94
N ASP A 53 19.18 16.60 2.49
CA ASP A 53 18.50 15.31 2.35
C ASP A 53 16.98 15.50 2.47
N ARG A 54 16.21 14.53 1.97
CA ARG A 54 14.76 14.47 2.11
C ARG A 54 14.24 13.04 2.04
N TRP A 55 13.18 12.76 2.78
CA TRP A 55 12.44 11.50 2.69
C TRP A 55 10.96 11.71 3.00
N ILE A 56 10.11 10.78 2.57
CA ILE A 56 8.65 10.90 2.64
C ILE A 56 8.04 9.66 3.30
N GLY A 57 6.92 9.87 4.00
CA GLY A 57 6.08 8.80 4.53
C GLY A 57 6.35 8.47 6.00
N TYR A 58 5.52 7.57 6.52
CA TYR A 58 5.68 7.03 7.86
C TYR A 58 6.69 5.88 7.82
N GLY A 59 7.58 5.86 8.81
CA GLY A 59 8.52 4.78 9.06
C GLY A 59 8.61 4.51 10.56
N ASP A 60 9.26 3.42 10.92
CA ASP A 60 9.63 3.14 12.29
C ASP A 60 10.70 4.14 12.79
N PRO A 61 10.91 4.27 14.12
CA PRO A 61 11.90 5.20 14.66
C PRO A 61 13.33 4.95 14.18
N ASP A 62 13.71 3.70 13.87
CA ASP A 62 15.08 3.34 13.49
C ASP A 62 15.36 3.78 12.05
N SER A 63 14.42 3.59 11.12
CA SER A 63 14.54 4.09 9.74
C SER A 63 14.59 5.63 9.67
N PHE A 64 13.81 6.31 10.52
CA PHE A 64 13.89 7.77 10.66
C PHE A 64 15.29 8.20 11.14
N LEU A 65 15.81 7.54 12.18
CA LEU A 65 17.13 7.85 12.74
C LEU A 65 18.26 7.56 11.75
N ALA A 66 18.18 6.46 11.01
CA ALA A 66 19.15 6.13 9.96
C ALA A 66 19.19 7.21 8.88
N SER A 67 18.02 7.69 8.43
CA SER A 67 17.92 8.77 7.44
C SER A 67 18.55 10.06 7.95
N LEU A 68 18.21 10.45 9.19
CA LEU A 68 18.78 11.64 9.83
C LEU A 68 20.30 11.53 10.02
N GLN A 69 20.79 10.39 10.51
CA GLN A 69 22.23 10.14 10.69
C GLN A 69 22.97 10.16 9.36
N GLY A 70 22.38 9.63 8.28
CA GLY A 70 22.94 9.73 6.93
C GLY A 70 23.15 11.19 6.50
N ALA A 71 22.14 12.04 6.72
CA ALA A 71 22.23 13.47 6.42
C ALA A 71 23.26 14.21 7.28
N VAL A 72 23.44 13.80 8.55
CA VAL A 72 24.46 14.36 9.44
C VAL A 72 25.87 13.92 9.03
N ASN A 73 26.04 12.67 8.61
CA ASN A 73 27.33 12.12 8.20
C ASN A 73 27.82 12.68 6.86
N ASP A 74 26.91 13.03 5.96
CA ASP A 74 27.22 13.74 4.71
C ASP A 74 26.34 14.99 4.54
N PRO A 75 26.79 16.15 5.07
CA PRO A 75 26.03 17.40 5.01
C PRO A 75 26.08 18.10 3.64
N SER A 76 26.64 17.45 2.60
CA SER A 76 26.63 17.99 1.23
C SER A 76 25.19 18.18 0.75
N THR A 77 24.90 19.31 0.10
CA THR A 77 23.61 19.56 -0.55
C THR A 77 23.32 18.55 -1.65
N VAL A 78 22.05 18.37 -2.01
CA VAL A 78 21.64 17.51 -3.13
C VAL A 78 22.39 17.86 -4.41
N ALA A 79 22.59 19.16 -4.68
CA ALA A 79 23.35 19.64 -5.84
C ALA A 79 24.83 19.24 -5.78
N GLU A 80 25.46 19.29 -4.60
CA GLU A 80 26.84 18.85 -4.41
C GLU A 80 26.98 17.33 -4.52
N LYS A 81 26.03 16.54 -3.99
CA LYS A 81 25.99 15.09 -4.16
C LYS A 81 25.89 14.71 -5.64
N PHE A 82 25.01 15.39 -6.38
CA PHE A 82 24.86 15.20 -7.82
C PHE A 82 26.16 15.55 -8.58
N ALA A 83 26.77 16.70 -8.30
CA ALA A 83 28.02 17.10 -8.94
C ALA A 83 29.19 16.15 -8.62
N ARG A 84 29.24 15.62 -7.39
CA ARG A 84 30.23 14.60 -6.97
C ARG A 84 30.03 13.30 -7.74
N TYR A 85 28.79 12.86 -7.86
CA TYR A 85 28.42 11.68 -8.65
C TYR A 85 28.77 11.85 -10.14
N GLU A 86 28.45 12.99 -10.76
CA GLU A 86 28.80 13.25 -12.17
C GLU A 86 30.32 13.26 -12.41
N ALA A 87 31.09 13.80 -11.47
CA ALA A 87 32.54 13.84 -11.56
C ALA A 87 33.19 12.47 -11.35
N SER A 88 32.62 11.64 -10.48
CA SER A 88 33.11 10.29 -10.14
C SER A 88 31.96 9.41 -9.66
N PRO A 89 31.28 8.69 -10.57
CA PRO A 89 30.15 7.84 -10.23
C PRO A 89 30.49 6.83 -9.13
N ASN A 90 29.64 6.75 -8.11
CA ASN A 90 29.77 5.84 -6.99
C ASN A 90 28.39 5.41 -6.48
N ALA A 91 28.31 4.20 -5.91
CA ALA A 91 27.04 3.60 -5.49
C ALA A 91 26.34 4.40 -4.38
N CYS A 92 27.10 4.96 -3.43
CA CYS A 92 26.54 5.70 -2.29
C CYS A 92 25.78 6.97 -2.72
N ASP A 93 26.39 7.79 -3.59
CA ASP A 93 25.72 8.98 -4.12
C ASP A 93 24.55 8.61 -5.02
N ALA A 94 24.70 7.58 -5.86
CA ALA A 94 23.63 7.10 -6.72
C ALA A 94 22.42 6.64 -5.90
N GLU A 95 22.62 5.82 -4.87
CA GLU A 95 21.53 5.36 -4.00
C GLU A 95 20.84 6.54 -3.29
N LYS A 96 21.63 7.46 -2.72
CA LYS A 96 21.08 8.64 -2.02
C LYS A 96 20.30 9.56 -2.96
N LEU A 97 20.78 9.78 -4.19
CA LEU A 97 20.04 10.53 -5.21
C LEU A 97 18.76 9.81 -5.64
N GLY A 98 18.80 8.47 -5.71
CA GLY A 98 17.60 7.65 -5.94
C GLY A 98 16.56 7.84 -4.85
N ASP A 99 16.96 7.81 -3.57
CA ASP A 99 16.07 8.05 -2.42
C ASP A 99 15.41 9.44 -2.49
N ILE A 100 16.20 10.46 -2.84
CA ILE A 100 15.73 11.84 -2.99
C ILE A 100 14.71 11.96 -4.13
N TYR A 101 15.00 11.39 -5.31
CA TYR A 101 14.06 11.41 -6.43
C TYR A 101 12.78 10.60 -6.15
N SER A 102 12.90 9.51 -5.39
CA SER A 102 11.74 8.75 -4.91
C SER A 102 10.85 9.61 -4.01
N ALA A 103 11.46 10.35 -3.07
CA ALA A 103 10.74 11.30 -2.20
C ALA A 103 10.12 12.48 -2.95
N GLU A 104 10.66 12.84 -4.12
CA GLU A 104 10.12 13.84 -5.04
C GLU A 104 9.00 13.30 -5.94
N ARG A 105 8.73 12.00 -5.88
CA ARG A 105 7.81 11.28 -6.78
C ARG A 105 8.22 11.35 -8.25
N ASP A 106 9.52 11.26 -8.50
CA ASP A 106 10.11 11.13 -9.85
C ASP A 106 10.65 9.69 -10.04
N PRO A 107 9.77 8.72 -10.36
CA PRO A 107 10.14 7.31 -10.40
C PRO A 107 11.15 6.98 -11.51
N GLU A 108 11.16 7.74 -12.61
CA GLU A 108 12.11 7.51 -13.72
C GLU A 108 13.54 7.87 -13.28
N LYS A 109 13.74 9.04 -12.65
CA LYS A 109 15.05 9.42 -12.12
C LYS A 109 15.46 8.56 -10.94
N ALA A 110 14.53 8.21 -10.06
CA ALA A 110 14.80 7.31 -8.93
C ALA A 110 15.32 5.96 -9.45
N LEU A 111 14.61 5.35 -10.40
CA LEU A 111 14.99 4.08 -11.00
C LEU A 111 16.35 4.16 -11.71
N ALA A 112 16.62 5.24 -12.45
CA ALA A 112 17.91 5.45 -13.11
C ALA A 112 19.07 5.50 -12.11
N MET A 113 18.88 6.20 -10.99
CA MET A 113 19.88 6.29 -9.93
C MET A 113 20.07 4.98 -9.18
N TYR A 114 18.99 4.27 -8.83
CA TYR A 114 19.10 2.96 -8.18
C TYR A 114 19.78 1.91 -9.08
N ARG A 115 19.45 1.87 -10.37
CA ARG A 115 20.16 0.99 -11.32
C ARG A 115 21.64 1.34 -11.42
N SER A 116 21.98 2.63 -11.45
CA SER A 116 23.38 3.01 -11.43
C SER A 116 24.07 2.61 -10.13
N ALA A 117 23.39 2.69 -8.98
CA ALA A 117 23.95 2.23 -7.73
C ALA A 117 24.22 0.71 -7.78
N ASP A 118 23.30 -0.06 -8.36
CA ASP A 118 23.37 -1.52 -8.47
C ASP A 118 24.51 -1.97 -9.38
N GLU A 119 24.72 -1.25 -10.50
CA GLU A 119 25.87 -1.47 -11.40
C GLU A 119 27.23 -1.12 -10.77
N LEU A 120 27.24 -0.19 -9.82
CA LEU A 120 28.45 0.31 -9.17
C LEU A 120 28.78 -0.43 -7.85
N ASP A 121 27.80 -1.13 -7.27
CA ASP A 121 27.99 -1.94 -6.08
C ASP A 121 28.63 -3.29 -6.47
N THR A 122 29.69 -3.67 -5.77
CA THR A 122 30.40 -4.93 -6.03
C THR A 122 29.83 -6.10 -5.24
N GLU A 123 28.94 -5.82 -4.29
CA GLU A 123 28.26 -6.81 -3.47
C GLU A 123 26.75 -6.81 -3.78
N SER A 124 26.12 -7.99 -3.72
CA SER A 124 24.66 -8.08 -3.88
C SER A 124 23.99 -7.34 -2.72
N ASN A 125 23.14 -6.36 -3.05
CA ASN A 125 22.50 -5.50 -2.07
C ASN A 125 20.98 -5.69 -2.10
N ALA A 126 20.47 -6.53 -1.20
CA ALA A 126 19.04 -6.85 -1.14
C ALA A 126 18.14 -5.62 -0.94
N SER A 127 18.62 -4.62 -0.20
CA SER A 127 17.92 -3.35 0.00
C SER A 127 17.76 -2.61 -1.32
N LEU A 128 18.83 -2.53 -2.11
CA LEU A 128 18.81 -1.83 -3.40
C LEU A 128 17.94 -2.55 -4.43
N THR A 129 18.03 -3.88 -4.52
CA THR A 129 17.14 -4.68 -5.37
C THR A 129 15.68 -4.46 -5.01
N ALA A 130 15.35 -4.41 -3.70
CA ALA A 130 14.01 -4.07 -3.25
C ALA A 130 13.60 -2.65 -3.62
N LYS A 131 14.48 -1.64 -3.51
CA LYS A 131 14.18 -0.25 -3.94
C LYS A 131 13.87 -0.17 -5.44
N ILE A 132 14.61 -0.91 -6.28
CA ILE A 132 14.34 -1.02 -7.73
C ILE A 132 12.94 -1.60 -7.96
N PHE A 133 12.61 -2.73 -7.32
CA PHE A 133 11.28 -3.33 -7.44
C PHE A 133 10.16 -2.39 -7.00
N HIS A 134 10.27 -1.76 -5.82
CA HIS A 134 9.23 -0.86 -5.31
C HIS A 134 9.02 0.35 -6.23
N THR A 135 10.10 0.87 -6.82
CA THR A 135 10.01 1.98 -7.80
C THR A 135 9.24 1.55 -9.04
N LEU A 136 9.56 0.36 -9.58
CA LEU A 136 8.86 -0.22 -10.74
C LEU A 136 7.37 -0.47 -10.43
N ALA A 137 7.09 -1.13 -9.31
CA ALA A 137 5.74 -1.49 -8.91
C ALA A 137 4.88 -0.26 -8.56
N GLY A 138 5.46 0.78 -7.96
CA GLY A 138 4.78 2.06 -7.72
C GLY A 138 4.41 2.80 -9.01
N GLY A 139 5.19 2.64 -10.08
CA GLY A 139 4.90 3.18 -11.40
C GLY A 139 3.84 2.43 -12.21
N PHE A 140 3.37 1.27 -11.74
CA PHE A 140 2.34 0.46 -12.42
C PHE A 140 1.02 1.23 -12.58
N PHE A 141 0.54 1.85 -11.50
CA PHE A 141 -0.76 2.55 -11.50
C PHE A 141 -0.78 3.83 -12.33
N SER A 142 0.40 4.40 -12.61
CA SER A 142 0.56 5.56 -13.48
C SER A 142 0.96 5.18 -14.90
N GLU A 143 1.00 3.88 -15.24
CA GLU A 143 1.44 3.35 -16.53
C GLU A 143 2.87 3.79 -16.91
N THR A 144 3.69 4.14 -15.92
CA THR A 144 5.08 4.60 -16.13
C THR A 144 6.00 3.43 -16.54
N PHE A 145 5.78 2.26 -15.96
CA PHE A 145 6.56 1.05 -16.24
C PHE A 145 5.69 -0.10 -16.71
N SER A 146 6.26 -0.95 -17.55
CA SER A 146 5.56 -2.12 -18.09
C SER A 146 5.48 -3.26 -17.07
N LEU A 147 4.51 -4.16 -17.27
CA LEU A 147 4.39 -5.37 -16.47
C LEU A 147 5.66 -6.24 -16.53
N GLU A 148 6.32 -6.29 -17.69
CA GLU A 148 7.57 -7.05 -17.88
C GLU A 148 8.71 -6.51 -17.02
N GLU A 149 8.87 -5.18 -16.94
CA GLU A 149 9.87 -4.56 -16.09
C GLU A 149 9.61 -4.83 -14.61
N ILE A 150 8.35 -4.74 -14.19
CA ILE A 150 7.94 -5.03 -12.81
C ILE A 150 8.23 -6.48 -12.45
N THR A 151 7.84 -7.43 -13.31
CA THR A 151 8.12 -8.87 -13.11
C THR A 151 9.63 -9.12 -13.05
N THR A 152 10.43 -8.46 -13.89
CA THR A 152 11.89 -8.57 -13.84
C THR A 152 12.45 -8.10 -12.49
N GLY A 153 11.95 -6.98 -11.96
CA GLY A 153 12.33 -6.50 -10.63
C GLY A 153 11.91 -7.46 -9.51
N ALA A 154 10.72 -8.05 -9.61
CA ALA A 154 10.23 -9.03 -8.64
C ALA A 154 11.08 -10.32 -8.67
N ASP A 155 11.46 -10.79 -9.85
CA ASP A 155 12.33 -11.95 -10.04
C ASP A 155 13.73 -11.72 -9.45
N ALA A 156 14.24 -10.48 -9.54
CA ALA A 156 15.52 -10.13 -8.92
C ALA A 156 15.46 -10.21 -7.40
N VAL A 157 14.36 -9.76 -6.76
CA VAL A 157 14.17 -9.92 -5.30
C VAL A 157 14.02 -11.40 -4.92
N LEU A 158 13.30 -12.17 -5.74
CA LEU A 158 13.10 -13.61 -5.54
C LEU A 158 14.42 -14.40 -5.58
N ALA A 159 15.38 -13.97 -6.39
CA ALA A 159 16.67 -14.64 -6.54
C ALA A 159 17.66 -14.38 -5.40
N ILE A 160 17.33 -13.50 -4.45
CA ILE A 160 18.20 -13.20 -3.29
C ILE A 160 17.94 -14.22 -2.17
N ASP A 161 18.99 -14.95 -1.82
CA ASP A 161 19.01 -15.85 -0.67
C ASP A 161 19.29 -15.09 0.64
N GLY A 162 18.66 -15.52 1.74
CA GLY A 162 18.98 -15.09 3.10
C GLY A 162 17.79 -14.51 3.88
N ASP A 163 17.84 -14.67 5.21
CA ASP A 163 16.74 -14.29 6.10
C ASP A 163 16.43 -12.79 6.05
N ASP A 164 17.44 -11.94 5.79
CA ASP A 164 17.29 -10.49 5.69
C ASP A 164 16.42 -10.05 4.49
N ASN A 165 16.20 -10.93 3.51
CA ASN A 165 15.32 -10.69 2.36
C ASN A 165 13.84 -11.02 2.62
N THR A 166 13.51 -11.62 3.78
CA THR A 166 12.15 -12.10 4.08
C THR A 166 11.10 -11.00 3.96
N MET A 167 11.37 -9.80 4.49
CA MET A 167 10.43 -8.68 4.40
C MET A 167 10.21 -8.23 2.96
N ASN A 168 11.28 -8.17 2.16
CA ASN A 168 11.19 -7.78 0.75
C ASN A 168 10.37 -8.82 -0.04
N LEU A 169 10.56 -10.11 0.21
CA LEU A 169 9.77 -11.17 -0.41
C LEU A 169 8.28 -11.06 -0.08
N VAL A 170 7.94 -10.77 1.19
CA VAL A 170 6.56 -10.52 1.62
C VAL A 170 5.97 -9.34 0.85
N GLN A 171 6.69 -8.21 0.76
CA GLN A 171 6.25 -7.02 0.05
C GLN A 171 6.07 -7.28 -1.46
N VAL A 172 7.00 -7.98 -2.09
CA VAL A 172 6.90 -8.40 -3.50
C VAL A 172 5.67 -9.28 -3.71
N ALA A 173 5.45 -10.28 -2.88
CA ALA A 173 4.30 -11.16 -2.99
C ALA A 173 2.98 -10.39 -2.92
N SER A 174 2.84 -9.47 -1.97
CA SER A 174 1.65 -8.61 -1.82
C SER A 174 1.45 -7.69 -3.03
N MET A 175 2.50 -7.00 -3.48
CA MET A 175 2.40 -6.09 -4.64
C MET A 175 2.10 -6.85 -5.92
N MET A 176 2.76 -7.98 -6.17
CA MET A 176 2.51 -8.80 -7.36
C MET A 176 1.12 -9.45 -7.35
N GLY A 177 0.53 -9.73 -6.18
CA GLY A 177 -0.88 -10.12 -6.05
C GLY A 177 -1.82 -9.04 -6.57
N MET A 178 -1.65 -7.82 -6.08
CA MET A 178 -2.44 -6.66 -6.51
C MET A 178 -2.28 -6.35 -8.01
N ILE A 179 -1.05 -6.35 -8.51
CA ILE A 179 -0.72 -6.10 -9.91
C ILE A 179 -1.29 -7.20 -10.81
N GLY A 180 -1.11 -8.47 -10.41
CA GLY A 180 -1.65 -9.63 -11.12
C GLY A 180 -3.18 -9.57 -11.22
N GLY A 181 -3.88 -9.28 -10.11
CA GLY A 181 -5.34 -9.10 -10.11
C GLY A 181 -5.79 -8.01 -11.09
N ARG A 182 -5.13 -6.84 -11.06
CA ARG A 182 -5.47 -5.72 -11.95
C ARG A 182 -5.16 -6.00 -13.42
N ALA A 183 -4.08 -6.72 -13.70
CA ALA A 183 -3.68 -7.13 -15.04
C ALA A 183 -4.51 -8.30 -15.61
N GLY A 184 -5.45 -8.86 -14.83
CA GLY A 184 -6.19 -10.07 -15.20
C GLY A 184 -5.32 -11.33 -15.25
N GLN A 185 -4.19 -11.33 -14.54
CA GLN A 185 -3.21 -12.40 -14.42
C GLN A 185 -2.99 -12.77 -12.95
N PRO A 186 -4.01 -13.31 -12.24
CA PRO A 186 -3.93 -13.60 -10.80
C PRO A 186 -2.82 -14.59 -10.45
N ASP A 187 -2.44 -15.48 -11.37
CA ASP A 187 -1.34 -16.44 -11.17
C ASP A 187 0.06 -15.80 -11.19
N LEU A 188 0.18 -14.52 -11.59
CA LEU A 188 1.47 -13.82 -11.67
C LEU A 188 2.20 -13.77 -10.31
N SER A 189 1.45 -13.69 -9.22
CA SER A 189 2.02 -13.59 -7.86
C SER A 189 2.52 -14.92 -7.31
N ARG A 190 2.13 -16.05 -7.92
CA ARG A 190 2.36 -17.42 -7.43
C ARG A 190 3.81 -17.70 -6.99
N PRO A 191 4.87 -17.43 -7.79
CA PRO A 191 6.24 -17.74 -7.37
C PRO A 191 6.65 -16.95 -6.12
N TYR A 192 6.32 -15.66 -6.07
CA TYR A 192 6.67 -14.79 -4.95
C TYR A 192 5.88 -15.16 -3.68
N LEU A 193 4.60 -15.51 -3.85
CA LEU A 193 3.75 -15.94 -2.74
C LEU A 193 4.26 -17.22 -2.09
N MET A 194 4.71 -18.18 -2.89
CA MET A 194 5.29 -19.43 -2.37
C MET A 194 6.61 -19.18 -1.64
N ALA A 195 7.49 -18.37 -2.21
CA ALA A 195 8.76 -18.02 -1.58
C ALA A 195 8.56 -17.25 -0.26
N ALA A 196 7.64 -16.27 -0.22
CA ALA A 196 7.34 -15.53 1.00
C ALA A 196 6.72 -16.42 2.09
N LEU A 197 5.91 -17.43 1.71
CA LEU A 197 5.38 -18.44 2.64
C LEU A 197 6.45 -19.43 3.12
N GLU A 198 7.49 -19.69 2.34
CA GLU A 198 8.63 -20.46 2.85
C GLU A 198 9.45 -19.61 3.83
N ALA A 199 9.81 -18.38 3.44
CA ALA A 199 10.63 -17.47 4.23
C ALA A 199 9.99 -17.07 5.57
N THR A 200 8.66 -17.01 5.65
CA THR A 200 7.95 -16.68 6.89
C THR A 200 7.59 -17.90 7.74
N GLU A 201 8.00 -19.11 7.37
CA GLU A 201 7.67 -20.32 8.12
C GLU A 201 8.28 -20.29 9.53
N GLY A 202 7.46 -20.58 10.55
CA GLY A 202 7.92 -20.64 11.94
C GLY A 202 8.29 -19.29 12.57
N THR A 203 8.09 -18.17 11.87
CA THR A 203 8.40 -16.82 12.38
C THR A 203 7.71 -16.55 13.73
N GLN A 204 8.45 -15.89 14.62
CA GLN A 204 7.96 -15.43 15.93
C GLN A 204 7.74 -13.91 15.96
N HIS A 205 8.06 -13.20 14.88
CA HIS A 205 7.89 -11.76 14.79
C HIS A 205 6.41 -11.44 14.50
N GLU A 206 5.77 -10.66 15.38
CA GLU A 206 4.32 -10.40 15.34
C GLU A 206 3.87 -9.85 13.97
N GLY A 207 4.60 -8.88 13.42
CA GLY A 207 4.29 -8.33 12.09
C GLY A 207 4.40 -9.37 10.96
N MET A 208 5.32 -10.33 11.09
CA MET A 208 5.49 -11.40 10.09
C MET A 208 4.43 -12.49 10.23
N ILE A 209 3.95 -12.74 11.45
CA ILE A 209 2.83 -13.66 11.68
C ILE A 209 1.57 -13.12 10.98
N LYS A 210 1.33 -11.80 11.09
CA LYS A 210 0.22 -11.15 10.40
C LYS A 210 0.38 -11.23 8.88
N ALA A 211 1.54 -10.83 8.36
CA ALA A 211 1.82 -10.89 6.93
C ALA A 211 1.68 -12.32 6.37
N ARG A 212 2.21 -13.32 7.08
CA ARG A 212 2.05 -14.74 6.71
C ARG A 212 0.59 -15.15 6.60
N ARG A 213 -0.28 -14.69 7.51
CA ARG A 213 -1.73 -15.00 7.47
C ARG A 213 -2.38 -14.43 6.21
N GLU A 214 -2.02 -13.21 5.82
CA GLU A 214 -2.47 -12.59 4.58
C GLU A 214 -2.00 -13.39 3.36
N LEU A 215 -0.73 -13.80 3.32
CA LEU A 215 -0.20 -14.66 2.25
C LEU A 215 -0.91 -16.02 2.16
N LEU A 216 -1.25 -16.63 3.30
CA LEU A 216 -2.01 -17.90 3.33
C LEU A 216 -3.44 -17.70 2.80
N LEU A 217 -4.06 -16.56 3.08
CA LEU A 217 -5.39 -16.21 2.57
C LEU A 217 -5.33 -16.08 1.04
N GLU A 218 -4.37 -15.32 0.52
CA GLU A 218 -4.15 -15.15 -0.93
C GLU A 218 -3.91 -16.50 -1.63
N LYS A 219 -3.09 -17.38 -1.02
CA LYS A 219 -2.83 -18.72 -1.56
C LYS A 219 -4.11 -19.55 -1.58
N ALA A 220 -4.85 -19.59 -0.48
CA ALA A 220 -6.10 -20.35 -0.40
C ALA A 220 -7.09 -19.89 -1.48
N LEU A 221 -7.21 -18.58 -1.65
CA LEU A 221 -8.15 -17.96 -2.58
C LEU A 221 -7.76 -18.15 -4.05
N HIS A 222 -6.52 -17.82 -4.41
CA HIS A 222 -6.11 -17.71 -5.83
C HIS A 222 -5.32 -18.91 -6.35
N ILE A 223 -4.67 -19.67 -5.48
CA ILE A 223 -3.79 -20.78 -5.88
C ILE A 223 -4.45 -22.13 -5.65
N ASP A 224 -4.94 -22.36 -4.43
CA ASP A 224 -5.51 -23.65 -4.02
C ASP A 224 -6.99 -23.75 -4.41
N ASN A 225 -7.65 -22.61 -4.63
CA ASN A 225 -9.11 -22.50 -4.77
C ASN A 225 -9.84 -23.15 -3.57
N ASP A 226 -9.26 -23.03 -2.38
CA ASP A 226 -9.80 -23.46 -1.09
C ASP A 226 -10.53 -22.28 -0.43
N LEU A 227 -11.74 -22.04 -0.93
CA LEU A 227 -12.57 -20.90 -0.51
C LEU A 227 -12.99 -21.01 0.96
N GLU A 228 -13.12 -22.22 1.51
CA GLU A 228 -13.47 -22.43 2.93
C GLU A 228 -12.32 -21.96 3.83
N THR A 229 -11.09 -22.39 3.54
CA THR A 229 -9.91 -21.92 4.26
C THR A 229 -9.71 -20.42 4.09
N ALA A 230 -9.89 -19.87 2.88
CA ALA A 230 -9.78 -18.43 2.64
C ALA A 230 -10.76 -17.62 3.50
N VAL A 231 -12.03 -18.02 3.55
CA VAL A 231 -13.06 -17.37 4.37
C VAL A 231 -12.74 -17.46 5.86
N GLN A 232 -12.21 -18.61 6.32
CA GLN A 232 -11.84 -18.78 7.72
C GLN A 232 -10.64 -17.89 8.08
N LEU A 233 -9.60 -17.85 7.23
CA LEU A 233 -8.44 -16.97 7.43
C LEU A 233 -8.84 -15.48 7.44
N LYS A 234 -9.74 -15.06 6.54
CA LYS A 234 -10.29 -13.71 6.55
C LYS A 234 -11.03 -13.41 7.85
N ARG A 235 -11.87 -14.34 8.31
CA ARG A 235 -12.62 -14.17 9.55
C ARG A 235 -11.70 -14.03 10.76
N ASP A 236 -10.62 -14.81 10.80
CA ASP A 236 -9.64 -14.79 11.88
C ASP A 236 -8.72 -13.56 11.83
N SER A 237 -8.67 -12.82 10.71
CA SER A 237 -7.93 -11.55 10.60
C SER A 237 -8.74 -10.32 11.02
N MET A 238 -10.05 -10.46 11.21
CA MET A 238 -10.91 -9.37 11.67
C MET A 238 -10.57 -8.97 13.13
N PRO A 239 -10.69 -7.68 13.49
CA PRO A 239 -10.37 -7.20 14.83
C PRO A 239 -11.31 -7.77 15.90
N GLU A 240 -10.92 -7.70 17.18
CA GLU A 240 -11.80 -8.08 18.28
C GLU A 240 -13.05 -7.18 18.29
N GLY A 241 -14.24 -7.78 18.49
CA GLY A 241 -15.51 -7.04 18.48
C GLY A 241 -16.03 -6.64 17.10
N TRP A 242 -15.40 -7.06 16.00
CA TRP A 242 -15.79 -6.68 14.63
C TRP A 242 -17.25 -6.97 14.26
N LYS A 243 -17.92 -7.90 14.96
CA LYS A 243 -19.32 -8.24 14.72
C LYS A 243 -20.32 -7.22 15.27
N ASP A 244 -19.86 -6.29 16.08
CA ASP A 244 -20.66 -5.19 16.64
C ASP A 244 -20.37 -3.86 15.93
N SER A 245 -19.50 -3.88 14.90
CA SER A 245 -19.05 -2.73 14.12
C SER A 245 -19.69 -2.78 12.72
N PRO A 246 -20.53 -1.80 12.34
CA PRO A 246 -21.12 -1.75 11.00
C PRO A 246 -20.05 -1.76 9.91
N ASP A 247 -19.01 -0.95 10.07
CA ASP A 247 -17.88 -0.86 9.14
C ASP A 247 -17.16 -2.21 8.96
N ASP A 248 -16.84 -2.91 10.04
CA ASP A 248 -16.12 -4.18 9.93
C ASP A 248 -16.98 -5.31 9.35
N LEU A 249 -18.26 -5.36 9.72
CA LEU A 249 -19.23 -6.27 9.12
C LEU A 249 -19.35 -6.01 7.60
N ASN A 250 -19.44 -4.74 7.21
CA ASN A 250 -19.48 -4.31 5.82
C ASN A 250 -18.19 -4.68 5.07
N ASN A 251 -17.02 -4.43 5.67
CA ASN A 251 -15.72 -4.77 5.10
C ASN A 251 -15.57 -6.28 4.86
N PHE A 252 -16.05 -7.12 5.79
CA PHE A 252 -16.07 -8.57 5.60
C PHE A 252 -17.05 -8.99 4.50
N ALA A 253 -18.25 -8.41 4.49
CA ALA A 253 -19.27 -8.73 3.49
C ALA A 253 -18.85 -8.32 2.07
N TRP A 254 -18.24 -7.14 1.92
CA TRP A 254 -17.67 -6.66 0.66
C TRP A 254 -16.54 -7.57 0.16
N TRP A 255 -15.62 -7.97 1.04
CA TRP A 255 -14.56 -8.93 0.66
C TRP A 255 -15.15 -10.27 0.17
N CYS A 256 -16.21 -10.76 0.82
CA CYS A 256 -16.93 -11.95 0.38
C CYS A 256 -17.57 -11.76 -1.01
N PHE A 257 -18.17 -10.59 -1.27
CA PHE A 257 -18.73 -10.25 -2.58
C PHE A 257 -17.67 -10.20 -3.69
N GLU A 258 -16.59 -9.44 -3.49
CA GLU A 258 -15.51 -9.29 -4.49
C GLU A 258 -14.92 -10.64 -4.91
N ASN A 259 -14.81 -11.56 -3.95
CA ASN A 259 -14.22 -12.87 -4.16
C ASN A 259 -15.27 -13.95 -4.48
N LYS A 260 -16.55 -13.60 -4.52
CA LYS A 260 -17.68 -14.51 -4.77
C LYS A 260 -17.68 -15.73 -3.84
N VAL A 261 -17.41 -15.49 -2.56
CA VAL A 261 -17.34 -16.51 -1.52
C VAL A 261 -18.31 -16.22 -0.39
N ASN A 262 -18.92 -17.27 0.18
CA ASN A 262 -19.70 -17.19 1.43
C ASN A 262 -20.82 -16.11 1.38
N LEU A 263 -21.45 -15.94 0.21
CA LEU A 263 -22.37 -14.84 -0.09
C LEU A 263 -23.61 -14.84 0.81
N GLU A 264 -24.19 -15.99 1.13
CA GLU A 264 -25.38 -16.06 2.00
C GLU A 264 -25.09 -15.63 3.44
N GLN A 265 -23.86 -15.84 3.91
CA GLN A 265 -23.45 -15.38 5.23
C GLN A 265 -22.99 -13.92 5.19
N ALA A 266 -22.39 -13.47 4.08
CA ALA A 266 -22.07 -12.08 3.82
C ALA A 266 -23.34 -11.22 3.80
N GLU A 267 -24.41 -11.70 3.16
CA GLU A 267 -25.73 -11.06 3.14
C GLU A 267 -26.25 -10.83 4.57
N LYS A 268 -26.21 -11.86 5.43
CA LYS A 268 -26.62 -11.73 6.83
C LYS A 268 -25.78 -10.71 7.60
N MET A 269 -24.49 -10.65 7.32
CA MET A 269 -23.58 -9.69 7.96
C MET A 269 -23.85 -8.26 7.48
N ALA A 270 -24.05 -8.04 6.18
CA ALA A 270 -24.39 -6.73 5.64
C ALA A 270 -25.79 -6.25 6.11
N ARG A 271 -26.76 -7.15 6.29
CA ARG A 271 -28.03 -6.81 6.93
C ARG A 271 -27.83 -6.38 8.39
N SER A 272 -27.06 -7.13 9.17
CA SER A 272 -26.72 -6.75 10.54
C SER A 272 -25.99 -5.41 10.60
N ALA A 273 -25.08 -5.14 9.65
CA ALA A 273 -24.39 -3.86 9.54
C ALA A 273 -25.38 -2.72 9.26
N THR A 274 -26.38 -2.94 8.39
CA THR A 274 -27.40 -1.94 8.06
C THR A 274 -28.26 -1.57 9.28
N GLU A 275 -28.52 -2.53 10.16
CA GLU A 275 -29.27 -2.32 11.41
C GLU A 275 -28.45 -1.55 12.46
N LEU A 276 -27.13 -1.67 12.44
CA LEU A 276 -26.22 -1.03 13.39
C LEU A 276 -25.70 0.34 12.91
N ALA A 277 -25.63 0.56 11.60
CA ALA A 277 -25.06 1.77 11.00
C ALA A 277 -25.88 3.03 11.32
N GLU A 278 -25.20 4.14 11.56
CA GLU A 278 -25.85 5.43 11.78
C GLU A 278 -26.40 5.99 10.45
N PRO A 279 -27.52 6.75 10.47
CA PRO A 279 -28.08 7.35 9.27
C PRO A 279 -27.08 8.23 8.50
N GLY A 280 -27.24 8.29 7.18
CA GLY A 280 -26.37 9.03 6.26
C GLY A 280 -25.36 8.12 5.54
N GLN A 281 -24.17 8.65 5.28
CA GLN A 281 -23.19 8.03 4.36
C GLN A 281 -22.79 6.60 4.76
N GLU A 282 -22.56 6.33 6.05
CA GLU A 282 -22.17 5.00 6.55
C GLU A 282 -23.23 3.97 6.15
N LYS A 283 -24.48 4.20 6.55
CA LYS A 283 -25.59 3.30 6.23
C LYS A 283 -25.86 3.18 4.73
N ALA A 284 -25.71 4.27 3.97
CA ALA A 284 -25.82 4.24 2.52
C ALA A 284 -24.78 3.30 1.87
N MET A 285 -23.53 3.33 2.34
CA MET A 285 -22.47 2.42 1.88
C MET A 285 -22.75 0.96 2.23
N VAL A 286 -23.26 0.68 3.42
CA VAL A 286 -23.62 -0.70 3.81
C VAL A 286 -24.77 -1.23 2.96
N LEU A 287 -25.76 -0.39 2.65
CA LEU A 287 -26.87 -0.72 1.76
C LEU A 287 -26.40 -1.04 0.34
N ASP A 288 -25.40 -0.32 -0.19
CA ASP A 288 -24.78 -0.61 -1.49
C ASP A 288 -24.13 -2.01 -1.52
N THR A 289 -23.32 -2.34 -0.51
CA THR A 289 -22.73 -3.68 -0.37
C THR A 289 -23.81 -4.77 -0.29
N LEU A 290 -24.87 -4.54 0.50
CA LEU A 290 -25.96 -5.50 0.60
C LEU A 290 -26.70 -5.66 -0.73
N ALA A 291 -26.89 -4.59 -1.48
CA ALA A 291 -27.52 -4.63 -2.81
C ALA A 291 -26.69 -5.46 -3.81
N GLU A 292 -25.38 -5.26 -3.85
CA GLU A 292 -24.44 -6.05 -4.66
C GLU A 292 -24.51 -7.54 -4.33
N ILE A 293 -24.50 -7.90 -3.03
CA ILE A 293 -24.63 -9.30 -2.58
C ILE A 293 -25.99 -9.89 -2.96
N CYS A 294 -27.09 -9.16 -2.72
CA CYS A 294 -28.43 -9.60 -3.08
C CYS A 294 -28.55 -9.85 -4.58
N ASN A 295 -27.98 -8.97 -5.41
CA ASN A 295 -27.95 -9.13 -6.86
C ASN A 295 -27.15 -10.38 -7.28
N GLU A 296 -25.96 -10.61 -6.72
CA GLU A 296 -25.14 -11.79 -7.02
C GLU A 296 -25.85 -13.11 -6.60
N LEU A 297 -26.68 -13.06 -5.55
CA LEU A 297 -27.54 -14.17 -5.13
C LEU A 297 -28.82 -14.33 -5.98
N GLY A 298 -29.01 -13.51 -7.02
CA GLY A 298 -30.16 -13.56 -7.93
C GLY A 298 -31.41 -12.83 -7.41
N ASN A 299 -31.29 -12.05 -6.34
CA ASN A 299 -32.39 -11.25 -5.76
C ASN A 299 -32.34 -9.80 -6.27
N CYS A 300 -32.28 -9.61 -7.59
CA CYS A 300 -32.17 -8.30 -8.24
C CYS A 300 -33.26 -7.31 -7.82
N GLY A 301 -34.47 -7.80 -7.55
CA GLY A 301 -35.58 -6.97 -7.07
C GLY A 301 -35.33 -6.36 -5.69
N GLU A 302 -34.64 -7.10 -4.81
CA GLU A 302 -34.25 -6.58 -3.50
C GLU A 302 -33.07 -5.61 -3.62
N ALA A 303 -32.10 -5.90 -4.50
CA ALA A 303 -31.00 -4.99 -4.78
C ALA A 303 -31.49 -3.59 -5.21
N VAL A 304 -32.51 -3.52 -6.07
CA VAL A 304 -33.17 -2.25 -6.46
C VAL A 304 -33.76 -1.52 -5.25
N ALA A 305 -34.49 -2.23 -4.37
CA ALA A 305 -35.10 -1.63 -3.18
C ALA A 305 -34.06 -1.13 -2.17
N LEU A 306 -32.96 -1.86 -2.01
CA LEU A 306 -31.83 -1.47 -1.16
C LEU A 306 -31.14 -0.22 -1.70
N MET A 307 -30.90 -0.13 -3.01
CA MET A 307 -30.31 1.09 -3.60
C MET A 307 -31.23 2.31 -3.54
N GLN A 308 -32.54 2.11 -3.63
CA GLN A 308 -33.49 3.19 -3.34
C GLN A 308 -33.33 3.68 -1.89
N SER A 309 -33.18 2.77 -0.94
CA SER A 309 -32.95 3.11 0.47
C SER A 309 -31.59 3.81 0.66
N ALA A 310 -30.55 3.39 -0.04
CA ALA A 310 -29.23 4.06 0.00
C ALA A 310 -29.32 5.52 -0.48
N LEU A 311 -30.12 5.79 -1.53
CA LEU A 311 -30.39 7.14 -2.02
C LEU A 311 -31.30 7.96 -1.10
N GLU A 312 -32.09 7.35 -0.22
CA GLU A 312 -32.80 8.09 0.82
C GLU A 312 -31.83 8.61 1.90
N GLU A 313 -30.77 7.85 2.18
CA GLU A 313 -29.72 8.22 3.13
C GLU A 313 -28.70 9.23 2.53
N ASP A 314 -28.38 9.11 1.22
CA ASP A 314 -27.49 10.04 0.49
C ASP A 314 -28.02 10.38 -0.93
N PRO A 315 -28.96 11.34 -1.05
CA PRO A 315 -29.70 11.58 -2.31
C PRO A 315 -28.89 12.15 -3.47
N GLU A 316 -27.83 12.89 -3.18
CA GLU A 316 -27.00 13.57 -4.19
C GLU A 316 -25.85 12.70 -4.70
N ASN A 317 -25.77 11.44 -4.26
CA ASN A 317 -24.69 10.54 -4.61
C ASN A 317 -24.85 10.01 -6.05
N GLU A 318 -24.09 10.57 -6.97
CA GLU A 318 -24.10 10.16 -8.39
C GLU A 318 -23.76 8.68 -8.60
N TYR A 319 -22.93 8.09 -7.74
CA TYR A 319 -22.58 6.67 -7.84
C TYR A 319 -23.79 5.79 -7.51
N PHE A 320 -24.51 6.08 -6.41
CA PHE A 320 -25.71 5.32 -6.04
C PHE A 320 -26.84 5.47 -7.07
N GLN A 321 -26.98 6.64 -7.71
CA GLN A 321 -27.93 6.83 -8.79
C GLN A 321 -27.63 5.89 -9.98
N LYS A 322 -26.36 5.82 -10.41
CA LYS A 322 -25.92 4.90 -11.48
C LYS A 322 -26.06 3.43 -11.08
N GLN A 323 -25.78 3.09 -9.82
CA GLN A 323 -25.97 1.74 -9.31
C GLN A 323 -27.43 1.30 -9.34
N LEU A 324 -28.35 2.17 -8.92
CA LEU A 324 -29.78 1.91 -9.00
C LEU A 324 -30.23 1.66 -10.45
N GLU A 325 -29.81 2.50 -11.40
CA GLU A 325 -30.09 2.31 -12.83
C GLU A 325 -29.58 0.94 -13.32
N ARG A 326 -28.35 0.58 -12.94
CA ARG A 326 -27.73 -0.71 -13.30
C ARG A 326 -28.56 -1.90 -12.80
N PHE A 327 -28.99 -1.90 -11.54
CA PHE A 327 -29.81 -2.98 -11.00
C PHE A 327 -31.22 -3.03 -11.60
N GLN A 328 -31.81 -1.88 -11.95
CA GLN A 328 -33.10 -1.84 -12.65
C GLN A 328 -33.00 -2.46 -14.05
N ASP A 329 -31.92 -2.19 -14.78
CA ASP A 329 -31.65 -2.81 -16.07
C ASP A 329 -31.46 -4.32 -15.97
N LEU A 330 -30.71 -4.79 -14.97
CA LEU A 330 -30.53 -6.23 -14.68
C LEU A 330 -31.86 -6.92 -14.38
N LEU A 331 -32.67 -6.34 -13.48
CA LEU A 331 -34.01 -6.83 -13.16
C LEU A 331 -34.92 -6.89 -14.40
N GLY A 332 -34.80 -5.90 -15.29
CA GLY A 332 -35.54 -5.86 -16.56
C GLY A 332 -35.14 -6.96 -17.55
N GLN A 333 -33.92 -7.48 -17.46
CA GLN A 333 -33.43 -8.60 -18.26
C GLN A 333 -33.90 -9.94 -17.70
N ASP A 334 -33.80 -10.16 -16.39
CA ASP A 334 -34.26 -11.39 -15.72
C ASP A 334 -35.74 -11.67 -15.97
N ASN A 335 -36.57 -10.61 -15.99
CA ASN A 335 -38.01 -10.73 -16.26
C ASN A 335 -38.35 -11.10 -17.71
N ARG A 336 -37.37 -11.10 -18.64
CA ARG A 336 -37.57 -11.43 -20.06
C ARG A 336 -37.10 -12.85 -20.43
N THR A 337 -36.36 -13.52 -19.56
CA THR A 337 -35.85 -14.90 -19.71
C THR A 337 -36.79 -15.94 -19.14
#